data_AF-A0A6C7VIR7-F1
#
_entry.id   AF-A0A6C7VIR7-F1
#
_cell.length_a   1.000
_cell.length_b   1.000
_cell.length_c   1.000
_cell.angle_alpha   90.00
_cell.angle_beta   90.00
_cell.angle_gamma   90.00
#
_symmetry.space_group_name_H-M   'P 1'
#
loop_
_entity.id
_entity.type
_entity.pdbx_description
1 polymer ?
#
loop_
_entity_poly.entity_id
_entity_poly.type
_entity_poly.pdbx_seq_one_letter_code
_entity_poly.pdbx_strand_id
1 'polypeptide(L)'
;KFNDNVYFNNSIFKNYADFHECEFEKTANFYGVRFNKTPNFSQAIFRGNLNAVNANLNFTFDDLQERIKQEYEDFNKNIENKKSLDKFANDFRDSFRTFKNALIKDNNLLDASNFHKYELYCKEIELKQNWDKRGENVKNTTDLEKNVSRIRDFMDFLLLGFYRKLCDHHTDFLKVFNNLILLIALYALFVFGFTWLHDDKLEDTRAILTLFGFFDKFRLYFDIISTIFVVFGCGFFVCKLDSYEKKNNVSKKQNINFIYIIGDFLNLIKSLLFASFIPCVFYVLFLLFGFFLNLGKDFGYSLLINTLFVSLYICLVYTKSLFFGRYVVLIFSYIVFIIMLIKQPNVIHPLIGKIANESDKFFNYPSLIVLNILYTILLALVLFSLQKTARKNSIVPS
;
A
#
# COMPACT_ATOMS: atom_id res chain seq x y z
N LYS A 1 -30.51 -19.46 17.24
CA LYS A 1 -31.14 -18.44 18.11
C LYS A 1 -30.77 -18.74 19.57
N PHE A 2 -30.27 -17.75 20.30
CA PHE A 2 -29.94 -17.82 21.73
C PHE A 2 -30.93 -16.98 22.52
N ASN A 3 -31.80 -17.64 23.29
CA ASN A 3 -32.92 -16.99 23.99
C ASN A 3 -32.53 -16.30 25.30
N ASP A 4 -31.42 -16.73 25.90
CA ASP A 4 -30.89 -16.21 27.17
C ASP A 4 -29.51 -15.57 26.99
N ASN A 5 -28.96 -15.01 28.07
CA ASN A 5 -27.61 -14.46 28.05
C ASN A 5 -26.58 -15.54 27.67
N VAL A 6 -25.67 -15.20 26.76
CA VAL A 6 -24.58 -16.08 26.31
C VAL A 6 -23.25 -15.48 26.71
N TYR A 7 -22.41 -16.26 27.38
CA TYR A 7 -21.10 -15.82 27.85
C TYR A 7 -19.99 -16.71 27.29
N PHE A 8 -19.11 -16.10 26.51
CA PHE A 8 -17.88 -16.71 25.99
C PHE A 8 -16.63 -16.12 26.65
N ASN A 9 -16.76 -15.50 27.83
CA ASN A 9 -15.69 -14.76 28.50
C ASN A 9 -14.37 -15.54 28.53
N ASN A 10 -13.27 -14.91 28.10
CA ASN A 10 -11.92 -15.47 28.07
C ASN A 10 -11.77 -16.81 27.30
N SER A 11 -12.74 -17.14 26.44
CA SER A 11 -12.70 -18.37 25.64
C SER A 11 -11.75 -18.23 24.45
N ILE A 12 -11.15 -19.35 24.04
CA ILE A 12 -10.28 -19.42 22.87
C ILE A 12 -10.92 -20.31 21.81
N PHE A 13 -11.37 -19.69 20.72
CA PHE A 13 -11.81 -20.41 19.53
C PHE A 13 -10.58 -20.77 18.68
N LYS A 14 -10.08 -22.00 18.88
CA LYS A 14 -8.91 -22.51 18.13
C LYS A 14 -9.21 -22.77 16.64
N ASN A 15 -10.44 -23.16 16.35
CA ASN A 15 -10.93 -23.47 15.01
C ASN A 15 -11.92 -22.39 14.52
N TYR A 16 -12.45 -22.58 13.32
CA TYR A 16 -13.46 -21.70 12.75
C TYR A 16 -14.68 -21.65 13.66
N ALA A 17 -15.13 -20.44 13.97
CA ALA A 17 -16.29 -20.18 14.81
C ALA A 17 -17.35 -19.50 13.94
N ASP A 18 -18.47 -20.18 13.77
CA ASP A 18 -19.56 -19.74 12.92
C ASP A 18 -20.77 -19.34 13.76
N PHE A 19 -21.13 -18.07 13.65
CA PHE A 19 -22.31 -17.45 14.22
C PHE A 19 -23.14 -16.76 13.12
N HIS A 20 -23.00 -17.19 11.86
CA HIS A 20 -23.80 -16.74 10.74
C HIS A 20 -25.30 -16.84 11.05
N GLU A 21 -26.04 -15.75 10.80
CA GLU A 21 -27.50 -15.65 11.04
C GLU A 21 -27.93 -15.99 12.48
N CYS A 22 -27.00 -15.98 13.44
CA CYS A 22 -27.36 -16.20 14.84
C CYS A 22 -28.07 -14.97 15.40
N GLU A 23 -29.23 -15.20 16.00
CA GLU A 23 -29.96 -14.20 16.76
C GLU A 23 -29.67 -14.35 18.26
N PHE A 24 -29.18 -13.29 18.89
CA PHE A 24 -28.95 -13.17 20.33
C PHE A 24 -30.01 -12.25 20.94
N GLU A 25 -30.98 -12.85 21.65
CA GLU A 25 -32.10 -12.12 22.24
C GLU A 25 -31.69 -11.26 23.43
N LYS A 26 -30.81 -11.78 24.29
CA LYS A 26 -30.27 -11.08 25.47
C LYS A 26 -28.78 -10.78 25.30
N THR A 27 -28.05 -10.61 26.40
CA THR A 27 -26.63 -10.22 26.36
C THR A 27 -25.78 -11.29 25.70
N ALA A 28 -24.96 -10.89 24.72
CA ALA A 28 -23.91 -11.72 24.13
C ALA A 28 -22.54 -11.17 24.55
N ASN A 29 -21.83 -11.92 25.39
CA ASN A 29 -20.58 -11.47 25.98
C ASN A 29 -19.39 -12.24 25.40
N PHE A 30 -18.55 -11.52 24.66
CA PHE A 30 -17.29 -11.96 24.07
C PHE A 30 -16.07 -11.30 24.73
N TYR A 31 -16.21 -10.87 25.99
CA TYR A 31 -15.11 -10.25 26.74
C TYR A 31 -13.87 -11.15 26.75
N GLY A 32 -12.72 -10.60 26.33
CA GLY A 32 -11.44 -11.32 26.36
C GLY A 32 -11.38 -12.55 25.44
N VAL A 33 -12.32 -12.72 24.51
CA VAL A 33 -12.32 -13.87 23.59
C VAL A 33 -11.15 -13.78 22.62
N ARG A 34 -10.55 -14.93 22.29
CA ARG A 34 -9.55 -15.03 21.23
C ARG A 34 -10.05 -15.92 20.09
N PHE A 35 -10.10 -15.36 18.89
CA PHE A 35 -10.36 -16.09 17.65
C PHE A 35 -9.06 -16.34 16.90
N ASN A 36 -8.64 -17.60 16.78
CA ASN A 36 -7.41 -17.98 16.05
C ASN A 36 -7.63 -18.11 14.53
N LYS A 37 -8.89 -18.15 14.09
CA LYS A 37 -9.30 -18.11 12.68
C LYS A 37 -10.36 -17.02 12.52
N THR A 38 -10.57 -16.54 11.30
CA THR A 38 -11.61 -15.56 10.98
C THR A 38 -12.98 -16.08 11.43
N PRO A 39 -13.63 -15.46 12.44
CA PRO A 39 -14.98 -15.84 12.84
C PRO A 39 -16.00 -15.32 11.84
N ASN A 40 -17.13 -16.00 11.74
CA ASN A 40 -18.24 -15.57 10.90
C ASN A 40 -19.39 -15.07 11.78
N PHE A 41 -19.64 -13.76 11.75
CA PHE A 41 -20.81 -13.14 12.39
C PHE A 41 -21.71 -12.47 11.34
N SER A 42 -21.57 -12.86 10.07
CA SER A 42 -22.34 -12.27 8.99
C SER A 42 -23.83 -12.50 9.23
N GLN A 43 -24.63 -11.45 9.06
CA GLN A 43 -26.07 -11.45 9.34
C GLN A 43 -26.48 -11.86 10.77
N ALA A 44 -25.55 -11.86 11.74
CA ALA A 44 -25.89 -12.06 13.14
C ALA A 44 -26.67 -10.86 13.70
N ILE A 45 -27.72 -11.12 14.47
CA ILE A 45 -28.60 -10.10 15.06
C ILE A 45 -28.38 -10.08 16.57
N PHE A 46 -27.94 -8.93 17.09
CA PHE A 46 -27.81 -8.68 18.52
C PHE A 46 -28.94 -7.77 18.98
N ARG A 47 -29.98 -8.35 19.60
CA ARG A 47 -31.09 -7.58 20.18
C ARG A 47 -30.76 -7.05 21.58
N GLY A 48 -30.05 -7.86 22.36
CA GLY A 48 -29.48 -7.45 23.65
C GLY A 48 -28.11 -6.78 23.52
N ASN A 49 -27.45 -6.56 24.66
CA ASN A 49 -26.13 -5.93 24.68
C ASN A 49 -25.04 -6.85 24.11
N LEU A 50 -24.17 -6.30 23.25
CA LEU A 50 -22.97 -6.99 22.75
C LEU A 50 -21.74 -6.45 23.48
N ASN A 51 -21.11 -7.26 24.33
CA ASN A 51 -19.82 -6.93 24.93
C ASN A 51 -18.70 -7.60 24.14
N ALA A 52 -17.80 -6.82 23.55
CA ALA A 52 -16.64 -7.30 22.80
C ALA A 52 -15.30 -6.74 23.31
N VAL A 53 -15.29 -6.18 24.52
CA VAL A 53 -14.09 -5.57 25.11
C VAL A 53 -12.97 -6.62 25.22
N ASN A 54 -11.75 -6.24 24.83
CA ASN A 54 -10.58 -7.12 24.78
C ASN A 54 -10.72 -8.36 23.87
N ALA A 55 -11.69 -8.38 22.96
CA ALA A 55 -11.79 -9.45 21.97
C ALA A 55 -10.61 -9.35 20.97
N ASN A 56 -9.89 -10.45 20.78
CA ASN A 56 -8.71 -10.54 19.94
C ASN A 56 -8.97 -11.38 18.69
N LEU A 57 -8.80 -10.77 17.52
CA LEU A 57 -8.95 -11.38 16.21
C LEU A 57 -7.57 -11.68 15.60
N ASN A 58 -7.10 -12.92 15.71
CA ASN A 58 -5.76 -13.30 15.27
C ASN A 58 -5.78 -13.90 13.86
N PHE A 59 -6.10 -13.09 12.86
CA PHE A 59 -6.06 -13.46 11.45
C PHE A 59 -5.58 -12.29 10.58
N THR A 60 -5.04 -12.61 9.40
CA THR A 60 -4.52 -11.66 8.42
C THR A 60 -5.56 -11.30 7.34
N PHE A 61 -5.27 -10.29 6.53
CA PHE A 61 -6.08 -9.98 5.34
C PHE A 61 -6.26 -11.20 4.42
N ASP A 62 -5.21 -11.99 4.23
CA ASP A 62 -5.23 -13.15 3.35
C ASP A 62 -6.13 -14.26 3.94
N ASP A 63 -6.08 -14.48 5.27
CA ASP A 63 -6.97 -15.44 5.97
C ASP A 63 -8.45 -15.02 5.88
N LEU A 64 -8.74 -13.72 6.00
CA LEU A 64 -10.09 -13.17 5.83
C LEU A 64 -10.57 -13.33 4.38
N GLN A 65 -9.71 -13.04 3.40
CA GLN A 65 -10.04 -13.20 1.99
C GLN A 65 -10.31 -14.66 1.63
N GLU A 66 -9.50 -15.59 2.15
CA GLU A 66 -9.71 -17.02 1.97
C GLU A 66 -11.03 -17.47 2.59
N ARG A 67 -11.32 -17.05 3.83
CA ARG A 67 -12.59 -17.36 4.51
C ARG A 67 -13.80 -16.87 3.71
N ILE A 68 -13.82 -15.61 3.28
CA ILE A 68 -14.96 -15.05 2.51
C ILE A 68 -15.15 -15.83 1.20
N LYS A 69 -14.08 -16.25 0.53
CA LYS A 69 -14.16 -17.09 -0.67
C LYS A 69 -14.72 -18.48 -0.37
N GLN A 70 -14.28 -19.12 0.72
CA GLN A 70 -14.80 -20.41 1.17
C GLN A 70 -16.32 -20.33 1.42
N GLU A 71 -16.78 -19.34 2.20
CA GLU A 71 -18.21 -19.15 2.46
C GLU A 71 -19.01 -18.87 1.18
N TYR A 72 -18.46 -18.08 0.26
CA TYR A 72 -19.06 -17.81 -1.06
C TYR A 72 -19.20 -19.08 -1.92
N GLU A 73 -18.16 -19.90 -1.97
CA GLU A 73 -18.16 -21.15 -2.73
C GLU A 73 -19.14 -22.16 -2.11
N ASP A 74 -19.11 -22.32 -0.79
CA ASP A 74 -19.96 -23.26 -0.07
C ASP A 74 -21.45 -22.91 -0.18
N PHE A 75 -21.80 -21.63 -0.07
CA PHE A 75 -23.18 -21.17 -0.26
C PHE A 75 -23.68 -21.38 -1.70
N ASN A 76 -22.86 -21.04 -2.70
CA ASN A 76 -23.28 -21.09 -4.10
C ASN A 76 -23.20 -22.48 -4.73
N LYS A 77 -22.65 -23.50 -4.04
CA LYS A 77 -22.66 -24.90 -4.50
C LYS A 77 -24.07 -25.46 -4.66
N ASN A 78 -25.03 -25.00 -3.83
CA ASN A 78 -26.32 -25.67 -3.66
C ASN A 78 -27.55 -24.77 -3.91
N ILE A 79 -27.39 -23.60 -4.56
CA ILE A 79 -28.46 -22.61 -4.71
C ILE A 79 -28.57 -22.12 -6.16
N GLU A 80 -29.80 -22.02 -6.68
CA GLU A 80 -30.13 -21.55 -8.03
C GLU A 80 -29.87 -20.03 -8.17
N ASN A 81 -30.17 -19.25 -7.12
CA ASN A 81 -29.85 -17.83 -7.00
C ASN A 81 -28.49 -17.59 -6.33
N LYS A 82 -27.45 -17.42 -7.15
CA LYS A 82 -26.10 -17.17 -6.66
C LYS A 82 -25.96 -15.79 -6.01
N LYS A 83 -25.39 -15.75 -4.81
CA LYS A 83 -25.01 -14.52 -4.12
C LYS A 83 -23.58 -14.14 -4.50
N SER A 84 -23.37 -12.92 -4.97
CA SER A 84 -22.07 -12.46 -5.45
C SER A 84 -21.06 -12.28 -4.32
N LEU A 85 -19.76 -12.41 -4.64
CA LEU A 85 -18.68 -12.30 -3.66
C LEU A 85 -18.63 -10.92 -2.98
N ASP A 86 -19.01 -9.84 -3.69
CA ASP A 86 -19.13 -8.50 -3.09
C ASP A 86 -20.19 -8.44 -1.97
N LYS A 87 -21.31 -9.17 -2.11
CA LYS A 87 -22.33 -9.24 -1.07
C LYS A 87 -21.83 -10.00 0.17
N PHE A 88 -21.13 -11.12 -0.01
CA PHE A 88 -20.49 -11.82 1.11
C PHE A 88 -19.46 -10.94 1.84
N ALA A 89 -18.62 -10.24 1.08
CA ALA A 89 -17.68 -9.29 1.68
C ALA A 89 -18.41 -8.20 2.46
N ASN A 90 -19.54 -7.69 1.95
CA ASN A 90 -20.38 -6.73 2.67
C ASN A 90 -20.99 -7.31 3.95
N ASP A 91 -21.45 -8.57 3.97
CA ASP A 91 -22.04 -9.12 5.20
C ASP A 91 -20.99 -9.32 6.30
N PHE A 92 -19.78 -9.75 5.93
CA PHE A 92 -18.64 -9.77 6.86
C PHE A 92 -18.30 -8.36 7.34
N ARG A 93 -18.28 -7.38 6.42
CA ARG A 93 -18.05 -5.97 6.76
C ARG A 93 -19.06 -5.45 7.78
N ASP A 94 -20.33 -5.76 7.57
CA ASP A 94 -21.43 -5.34 8.44
C ASP A 94 -21.30 -5.94 9.83
N SER A 95 -20.84 -7.19 9.93
CA SER A 95 -20.55 -7.81 11.22
C SER A 95 -19.44 -7.05 11.98
N PHE A 96 -18.29 -6.76 11.36
CA PHE A 96 -17.22 -5.99 11.99
C PHE A 96 -17.65 -4.57 12.36
N ARG A 97 -18.52 -3.95 11.55
CA ARG A 97 -19.14 -2.65 11.85
C ARG A 97 -20.01 -2.71 13.11
N THR A 98 -20.78 -3.77 13.31
CA THR A 98 -21.59 -3.98 14.52
C THR A 98 -20.71 -4.05 15.76
N PHE A 99 -19.65 -4.87 15.73
CA PHE A 99 -18.68 -4.95 16.83
C PHE A 99 -17.98 -3.62 17.11
N LYS A 100 -17.52 -2.92 16.06
CA LYS A 100 -16.94 -1.57 16.18
C LYS A 100 -17.89 -0.60 16.87
N ASN A 101 -19.14 -0.55 16.45
CA ASN A 101 -20.13 0.38 17.00
C ASN A 101 -20.45 0.07 18.48
N ALA A 102 -20.51 -1.22 18.85
CA ALA A 102 -20.65 -1.63 20.24
C ALA A 102 -19.47 -1.14 21.10
N LEU A 103 -18.24 -1.29 20.61
CA LEU A 103 -17.03 -0.84 21.31
C LEU A 103 -16.93 0.69 21.44
N ILE A 104 -17.35 1.43 20.41
CA ILE A 104 -17.43 2.91 20.47
C ILE A 104 -18.43 3.34 21.55
N LYS A 105 -19.59 2.67 21.63
CA LYS A 105 -20.61 2.95 22.66
C LYS A 105 -20.05 2.73 24.08
N ASP A 106 -19.16 1.75 24.24
CA ASP A 106 -18.49 1.43 25.50
C ASP A 106 -17.23 2.28 25.77
N ASN A 107 -16.98 3.35 24.98
CA ASN A 107 -15.79 4.20 25.03
C ASN A 107 -14.45 3.46 24.84
N ASN A 108 -14.47 2.28 24.22
CA ASN A 108 -13.27 1.50 23.92
C ASN A 108 -12.80 1.75 22.48
N LEU A 109 -12.18 2.91 22.26
CA LEU A 109 -11.74 3.38 20.93
C LEU A 109 -10.61 2.52 20.34
N LEU A 110 -9.75 1.95 21.18
CA LEU A 110 -8.62 1.13 20.74
C LEU A 110 -9.11 -0.17 20.11
N ASP A 111 -9.97 -0.91 20.82
CA ASP A 111 -10.56 -2.14 20.29
C ASP A 111 -11.48 -1.83 19.10
N ALA A 112 -12.23 -0.72 19.13
CA ALA A 112 -13.04 -0.29 17.99
C ALA A 112 -12.18 -0.05 16.73
N SER A 113 -10.98 0.52 16.88
CA SER A 113 -10.05 0.71 15.78
C SER A 113 -9.59 -0.61 15.16
N ASN A 114 -9.38 -1.64 15.98
CA ASN A 114 -9.04 -3.00 15.50
C ASN A 114 -10.20 -3.60 14.69
N PHE A 115 -11.44 -3.49 15.15
CA PHE A 115 -12.61 -3.95 14.36
C PHE A 115 -12.82 -3.13 13.08
N HIS A 116 -12.57 -1.82 13.13
CA HIS A 116 -12.62 -0.97 11.95
C HIS A 116 -11.56 -1.35 10.89
N LYS A 117 -10.40 -1.89 11.30
CA LYS A 117 -9.43 -2.44 10.36
C LYS A 117 -10.00 -3.60 9.55
N TYR A 118 -10.67 -4.56 10.20
CA TYR A 118 -11.30 -5.69 9.50
C TYR A 118 -12.49 -5.25 8.63
N GLU A 119 -13.24 -4.23 9.05
CA GLU A 119 -14.23 -3.57 8.21
C GLU A 119 -13.61 -3.03 6.90
N LEU A 120 -12.44 -2.38 6.99
CA LEU A 120 -11.73 -1.85 5.82
C LEU A 120 -11.14 -2.96 4.93
N TYR A 121 -10.68 -4.07 5.53
CA TYR A 121 -10.28 -5.25 4.76
C TYR A 121 -11.44 -5.82 3.92
N CYS A 122 -12.63 -5.96 4.51
CA CYS A 122 -13.82 -6.38 3.77
C CYS A 122 -14.17 -5.38 2.67
N LYS A 123 -14.05 -4.07 2.95
CA LYS A 123 -14.30 -3.03 1.94
C LYS A 123 -13.31 -3.10 0.76
N GLU A 124 -12.04 -3.42 0.99
CA GLU A 124 -11.08 -3.68 -0.10
C GLU A 124 -11.53 -4.84 -0.98
N ILE A 125 -12.02 -5.94 -0.38
CA ILE A 125 -12.49 -7.13 -1.12
C ILE A 125 -13.75 -6.79 -1.94
N GLU A 126 -14.69 -6.07 -1.34
CA GLU A 126 -15.92 -5.58 -1.99
C GLU A 126 -15.59 -4.68 -3.19
N LEU A 127 -14.75 -3.66 -3.00
CA LEU A 127 -14.33 -2.74 -4.06
C LEU A 127 -13.62 -3.49 -5.19
N LYS A 128 -12.74 -4.44 -4.85
CA LYS A 128 -12.06 -5.28 -5.84
C LYS A 128 -13.05 -6.00 -6.77
N GLN A 129 -14.12 -6.54 -6.21
CA GLN A 129 -15.15 -7.22 -7.00
C GLN A 129 -16.00 -6.24 -7.82
N ASN A 130 -16.19 -5.01 -7.35
CA ASN A 130 -17.01 -4.03 -8.04
C ASN A 130 -16.32 -3.43 -9.26
N TRP A 131 -15.05 -3.07 -9.16
CA TRP A 131 -14.33 -2.47 -10.29
C TRP A 131 -13.85 -3.49 -11.33
N ASP A 132 -13.67 -4.77 -10.94
CA ASP A 132 -13.27 -5.87 -11.85
C ASP A 132 -14.42 -6.34 -12.77
N LYS A 133 -15.67 -5.91 -12.51
CA LYS A 133 -16.83 -6.18 -13.37
C LYS A 133 -16.65 -5.47 -14.73
N ARG A 134 -16.87 -6.20 -15.84
CA ARG A 134 -16.74 -5.66 -17.22
C ARG A 134 -17.54 -4.37 -17.42
N GLY A 135 -16.90 -3.39 -18.06
CA GLY A 135 -17.49 -2.15 -18.60
C GLY A 135 -18.86 -2.37 -19.23
N GLU A 136 -19.85 -1.51 -18.94
CA GLU A 136 -21.09 -1.49 -19.75
C GLU A 136 -20.83 -0.60 -20.97
N ASN A 137 -21.26 -1.04 -22.15
CA ASN A 137 -21.20 -0.21 -23.35
C ASN A 137 -22.10 1.01 -23.13
N VAL A 138 -21.52 2.20 -23.21
CA VAL A 138 -22.24 3.45 -22.93
C VAL A 138 -23.29 3.66 -24.01
N LYS A 139 -24.56 3.48 -23.66
CA LYS A 139 -25.70 3.78 -24.52
C LYS A 139 -26.46 4.99 -23.98
N ASN A 140 -26.58 5.10 -22.66
CA ASN A 140 -27.31 6.16 -21.96
C ASN A 140 -26.47 6.80 -20.84
N THR A 141 -26.96 7.91 -20.27
CA THR A 141 -26.33 8.63 -19.14
C THR A 141 -26.11 7.75 -17.91
N THR A 142 -27.02 6.81 -17.64
CA THR A 142 -26.90 5.86 -16.52
C THR A 142 -25.71 4.90 -16.68
N ASP A 143 -25.38 4.51 -17.91
CA ASP A 143 -24.22 3.64 -18.17
C ASP A 143 -22.91 4.41 -17.97
N LEU A 144 -22.91 5.70 -18.29
CA LEU A 144 -21.80 6.61 -18.00
C LEU A 144 -21.59 6.76 -16.50
N GLU A 145 -22.67 6.99 -15.73
CA GLU A 145 -22.60 7.07 -14.26
C GLU A 145 -22.05 5.79 -13.62
N LYS A 146 -22.47 4.62 -14.11
CA LYS A 146 -21.93 3.33 -13.66
C LYS A 146 -20.43 3.21 -13.93
N ASN A 147 -19.98 3.60 -15.12
CA ASN A 147 -18.56 3.55 -15.48
C ASN A 147 -17.72 4.54 -14.65
N VAL A 148 -18.24 5.75 -14.38
CA VAL A 148 -17.60 6.72 -13.46
C VAL A 148 -17.52 6.17 -12.04
N SER A 149 -18.59 5.53 -11.53
CA SER A 149 -18.56 4.89 -10.21
C SER A 149 -17.51 3.78 -10.13
N ARG A 150 -17.29 3.01 -11.20
CA ARG A 150 -16.24 1.99 -11.24
C ARG A 150 -14.83 2.57 -11.14
N ILE A 151 -14.59 3.71 -11.80
CA ILE A 151 -13.31 4.42 -11.69
C ILE A 151 -13.10 4.89 -10.25
N ARG A 152 -14.14 5.44 -9.61
CA ARG A 152 -14.10 5.80 -8.19
C ARG A 152 -13.79 4.58 -7.32
N ASP A 153 -14.49 3.47 -7.52
CA ASP A 153 -14.28 2.23 -6.75
C ASP A 153 -12.86 1.68 -6.94
N PHE A 154 -12.30 1.79 -8.15
CA PHE A 154 -10.91 1.45 -8.44
C PHE A 154 -9.92 2.37 -7.69
N MET A 155 -10.14 3.68 -7.70
CA MET A 155 -9.30 4.63 -6.97
C MET A 155 -9.38 4.41 -5.46
N ASP A 156 -10.57 4.17 -4.92
CA ASP A 156 -10.78 3.84 -3.51
C ASP A 156 -10.09 2.52 -3.15
N PHE A 157 -10.19 1.50 -4.01
CA PHE A 157 -9.49 0.22 -3.84
C PHE A 157 -7.96 0.41 -3.77
N LEU A 158 -7.40 1.21 -4.69
CA LEU A 158 -5.97 1.52 -4.69
C LEU A 158 -5.56 2.26 -3.41
N LEU A 159 -6.35 3.24 -2.98
CA LEU A 159 -6.07 4.04 -1.80
C LEU A 159 -6.13 3.20 -0.51
N LEU A 160 -7.17 2.37 -0.35
CA LEU A 160 -7.27 1.45 0.78
C LEU A 160 -6.09 0.46 0.78
N GLY A 161 -5.79 -0.14 -0.38
CA GLY A 161 -4.67 -1.06 -0.53
C GLY A 161 -3.33 -0.42 -0.17
N PHE A 162 -3.14 0.85 -0.55
CA PHE A 162 -1.97 1.64 -0.16
C PHE A 162 -1.90 1.80 1.35
N TYR A 163 -2.98 2.24 2.01
CA TYR A 163 -2.99 2.40 3.46
C TYR A 163 -2.82 1.08 4.23
N ARG A 164 -3.30 -0.04 3.72
CA ARG A 164 -3.03 -1.35 4.33
C ARG A 164 -1.56 -1.70 4.32
N LYS A 165 -0.87 -1.48 3.19
CA LYS A 165 0.58 -1.73 3.10
C LYS A 165 1.41 -0.69 3.85
N LEU A 166 0.96 0.56 3.86
CA LEU A 166 1.63 1.66 4.56
C LEU A 166 1.54 1.55 6.09
N CYS A 167 0.38 1.19 6.65
CA CYS A 167 0.11 1.39 8.08
C CYS A 167 -0.95 0.44 8.68
N ASP A 168 -1.33 -0.60 7.93
CA ASP A 168 -2.39 -1.53 8.32
C ASP A 168 -3.73 -0.84 8.63
N HIS A 169 -4.16 0.05 7.73
CA HIS A 169 -5.36 0.90 7.87
C HIS A 169 -5.38 1.79 9.13
N HIS A 170 -4.27 2.45 9.37
CA HIS A 170 -4.07 3.41 10.45
C HIS A 170 -4.14 2.77 11.84
N THR A 171 -3.57 1.57 11.98
CA THR A 171 -3.47 0.87 13.28
C THR A 171 -2.02 0.71 13.72
N ASP A 172 -1.08 0.60 12.79
CA ASP A 172 0.34 0.40 13.09
C ASP A 172 1.14 1.69 12.95
N PHE A 173 1.43 2.32 14.09
CA PHE A 173 2.19 3.58 14.17
C PHE A 173 3.63 3.42 13.68
N LEU A 174 4.33 2.36 14.12
CA LEU A 174 5.73 2.16 13.75
C LEU A 174 5.87 1.92 12.26
N LYS A 175 4.94 1.20 11.65
CA LYS A 175 4.95 0.93 10.21
C LYS A 175 4.77 2.20 9.38
N VAL A 176 3.84 3.09 9.75
CA VAL A 176 3.68 4.37 9.05
C VAL A 176 4.88 5.28 9.25
N PHE A 177 5.44 5.33 10.46
CA PHE A 177 6.63 6.13 10.76
C PHE A 177 7.86 5.65 9.98
N ASN A 178 8.10 4.34 9.93
CA ASN A 178 9.18 3.74 9.13
C ASN A 178 9.04 4.07 7.64
N ASN A 179 7.81 4.03 7.10
CA ASN A 179 7.56 4.39 5.70
C ASN A 179 7.70 5.90 5.43
N LEU A 180 7.44 6.75 6.42
CA LEU A 180 7.74 8.18 6.34
C LEU A 180 9.24 8.46 6.21
N ILE A 181 10.05 7.84 7.09
CA ILE A 181 11.52 7.96 7.02
C ILE A 181 12.04 7.47 5.67
N LEU A 182 11.49 6.37 5.17
CA LEU A 182 11.84 5.81 3.87
C LEU A 182 11.53 6.77 2.72
N LEU A 183 10.38 7.45 2.76
CA LEU A 183 10.00 8.47 1.76
C LEU A 183 11.00 9.64 1.76
N ILE A 184 11.32 10.17 2.94
CA ILE A 184 12.26 11.30 3.10
C ILE A 184 13.65 10.91 2.58
N ALA A 185 14.16 9.74 2.97
CA ALA A 185 15.46 9.25 2.55
C ALA A 185 15.52 9.03 1.03
N LEU A 186 14.48 8.44 0.44
CA LEU A 186 14.40 8.24 -1.00
C LEU A 186 14.39 9.59 -1.75
N TYR A 187 13.60 10.55 -1.29
CA TYR A 187 13.57 11.89 -1.88
C TYR A 187 14.94 12.57 -1.81
N ALA A 188 15.62 12.50 -0.66
CA ALA A 188 16.96 13.05 -0.50
C ALA A 188 17.97 12.43 -1.47
N LEU A 189 17.90 11.11 -1.70
CA LEU A 189 18.76 10.43 -2.69
C LEU A 189 18.50 10.91 -4.12
N PHE A 190 17.24 11.18 -4.47
CA PHE A 190 16.89 11.71 -5.80
C PHE A 190 17.36 13.16 -5.98
N VAL A 191 17.20 14.02 -4.95
CA VAL A 191 17.72 15.40 -4.97
C VAL A 191 19.25 15.40 -5.06
N PHE A 192 19.92 14.53 -4.30
CA PHE A 192 21.38 14.37 -4.36
C PHE A 192 21.83 13.86 -5.74
N GLY A 193 21.15 12.86 -6.31
CA GLY A 193 21.44 12.39 -7.66
C GLY A 193 21.22 13.46 -8.72
N PHE A 194 20.19 14.29 -8.58
CA PHE A 194 19.88 15.39 -9.48
C PHE A 194 20.94 16.50 -9.42
N THR A 195 21.34 16.91 -8.21
CA THR A 195 22.41 17.91 -8.01
C THR A 195 23.74 17.42 -8.57
N TRP A 196 24.12 16.16 -8.31
CA TRP A 196 25.31 15.55 -8.89
C TRP A 196 25.27 15.49 -10.43
N LEU A 197 24.11 15.21 -11.03
CA LEU A 197 23.95 15.13 -12.49
C LEU A 197 23.94 16.51 -13.18
N HIS A 198 23.70 17.59 -12.44
CA HIS A 198 23.61 18.97 -12.96
C HIS A 198 24.69 19.90 -12.38
N ASP A 199 25.68 19.34 -11.70
CA ASP A 199 26.81 20.06 -11.10
C ASP A 199 27.59 20.87 -12.15
N ASP A 200 27.63 20.40 -13.41
CA ASP A 200 28.25 21.07 -14.56
C ASP A 200 27.57 22.40 -14.99
N LYS A 201 26.38 22.72 -14.45
CA LYS A 201 25.64 23.98 -14.70
C LYS A 201 25.55 24.89 -13.48
N LEU A 202 26.16 24.50 -12.37
CA LEU A 202 26.30 25.29 -11.15
C LEU A 202 27.78 25.68 -11.05
N GLU A 203 28.13 26.91 -11.42
CA GLU A 203 29.51 27.41 -11.35
C GLU A 203 30.10 27.17 -9.95
N ASP A 204 31.00 26.19 -9.80
CA ASP A 204 32.42 26.47 -9.91
C ASP A 204 33.23 25.19 -10.14
N THR A 205 34.38 25.37 -10.79
CA THR A 205 35.56 24.50 -10.84
C THR A 205 35.80 23.71 -12.13
N ARG A 206 36.62 24.35 -12.97
CA ARG A 206 37.31 23.89 -14.19
C ARG A 206 38.32 22.74 -13.93
N ALA A 207 37.96 21.74 -13.13
CA ALA A 207 38.76 20.55 -12.88
C ALA A 207 38.01 19.23 -13.18
N ILE A 208 36.71 19.27 -13.49
CA ILE A 208 35.87 18.07 -13.69
C ILE A 208 35.61 17.79 -15.19
N LEU A 209 36.28 18.52 -16.10
CA LEU A 209 35.97 18.54 -17.54
C LEU A 209 36.36 17.27 -18.33
N THR A 210 37.00 16.28 -17.71
CA THR A 210 37.39 15.02 -18.38
C THR A 210 36.50 13.82 -18.04
N LEU A 211 35.61 13.94 -17.04
CA LEU A 211 34.60 12.92 -16.73
C LEU A 211 33.19 13.30 -17.23
N PHE A 212 32.95 14.55 -17.65
CA PHE A 212 31.61 15.00 -18.05
C PHE A 212 31.26 14.77 -19.53
N GLY A 213 32.25 14.77 -20.44
CA GLY A 213 32.08 14.23 -21.80
C GLY A 213 31.82 12.71 -21.85
N PHE A 214 32.00 12.02 -20.72
CA PHE A 214 31.67 10.62 -20.52
C PHE A 214 30.13 10.44 -20.45
N PHE A 215 29.40 11.25 -19.68
CA PHE A 215 27.96 11.08 -19.43
C PHE A 215 27.05 11.43 -20.60
N ASP A 216 27.44 12.34 -21.49
CA ASP A 216 26.69 12.58 -22.73
C ASP A 216 26.78 11.37 -23.69
N LYS A 217 27.86 10.57 -23.59
CA LYS A 217 27.92 9.24 -24.21
C LYS A 217 27.00 8.22 -23.52
N PHE A 218 26.68 8.36 -22.22
CA PHE A 218 25.74 7.49 -21.49
C PHE A 218 24.27 7.71 -21.85
N ARG A 219 23.91 8.78 -22.55
CA ARG A 219 22.54 8.97 -23.05
C ARG A 219 22.07 7.80 -23.91
N LEU A 220 22.94 7.36 -24.81
CA LEU A 220 22.74 6.18 -25.65
C LEU A 220 22.68 4.91 -24.80
N TYR A 221 23.45 4.83 -23.70
CA TYR A 221 23.38 3.72 -22.76
C TYR A 221 22.08 3.72 -21.95
N PHE A 222 21.50 4.86 -21.56
CA PHE A 222 20.19 4.89 -20.91
C PHE A 222 19.08 4.40 -21.82
N ASP A 223 19.11 4.76 -23.11
CA ASP A 223 18.16 4.25 -24.09
C ASP A 223 18.36 2.75 -24.32
N ILE A 224 19.61 2.28 -24.49
CA ILE A 224 19.94 0.84 -24.62
C ILE A 224 19.55 0.07 -23.34
N ILE A 225 19.88 0.58 -22.16
CA ILE A 225 19.55 -0.01 -20.85
C ILE A 225 18.03 -0.05 -20.70
N SER A 226 17.30 1.02 -21.03
CA SER A 226 15.84 1.05 -21.00
C SER A 226 15.23 0.00 -21.93
N THR A 227 15.72 -0.12 -23.18
CA THR A 227 15.29 -1.17 -24.11
C THR A 227 15.61 -2.58 -23.60
N ILE A 228 16.80 -2.80 -23.04
CA ILE A 228 17.21 -4.07 -22.43
C ILE A 228 16.30 -4.37 -21.22
N PHE A 229 16.04 -3.42 -20.33
CA PHE A 229 15.13 -3.57 -19.21
C PHE A 229 13.70 -3.88 -19.67
N VAL A 230 13.25 -3.31 -20.80
CA VAL A 230 11.95 -3.66 -21.37
C VAL A 230 11.93 -5.10 -21.89
N VAL A 231 12.95 -5.53 -22.65
CA VAL A 231 13.02 -6.91 -23.18
C VAL A 231 13.16 -7.95 -22.07
N PHE A 232 14.09 -7.75 -21.14
CA PHE A 232 14.30 -8.64 -19.99
C PHE A 232 13.17 -8.56 -18.98
N GLY A 233 12.59 -7.37 -18.75
CA GLY A 233 11.45 -7.18 -17.87
C GLY A 233 10.18 -7.87 -18.40
N CYS A 234 9.95 -7.87 -19.71
CA CYS A 234 8.90 -8.66 -20.35
C CYS A 234 9.14 -10.17 -20.16
N GLY A 235 10.37 -10.66 -20.38
CA GLY A 235 10.72 -12.07 -20.14
C GLY A 235 10.55 -12.46 -18.67
N PHE A 236 10.98 -11.59 -17.74
CA PHE A 236 10.82 -11.81 -16.30
C PHE A 236 9.36 -11.76 -15.85
N PHE A 237 8.54 -10.91 -16.47
CA PHE A 237 7.10 -10.84 -16.22
C PHE A 237 6.39 -12.12 -16.65
N VAL A 238 6.73 -12.67 -17.83
CA VAL A 238 6.23 -13.97 -18.30
C VAL A 238 6.65 -15.10 -17.36
N CYS A 239 7.93 -15.17 -16.96
CA CYS A 239 8.40 -16.16 -16.00
C CYS A 239 7.78 -15.99 -14.60
N LYS A 240 7.48 -14.76 -14.19
CA LYS A 240 6.81 -14.47 -12.92
C LYS A 240 5.34 -14.89 -12.96
N LEU A 241 4.65 -14.75 -14.09
CA LEU A 241 3.29 -15.24 -14.31
C LEU A 241 3.27 -16.78 -14.19
N ASP A 242 4.20 -17.44 -14.86
CA ASP A 242 4.38 -18.90 -14.86
C ASP A 242 4.76 -19.45 -13.46
N SER A 243 5.58 -18.69 -12.72
CA SER A 243 5.92 -19.00 -11.33
C SER A 243 4.78 -18.68 -10.34
N TYR A 244 3.91 -17.72 -10.63
CA TYR A 244 2.75 -17.37 -9.78
C TYR A 244 1.70 -18.48 -9.84
N GLU A 245 1.52 -19.08 -11.01
CA GLU A 245 0.66 -20.25 -11.23
C GLU A 245 1.18 -21.48 -10.47
N LYS A 246 2.51 -21.69 -10.43
CA LYS A 246 3.15 -22.78 -9.67
C LYS A 246 3.16 -22.60 -8.15
N LYS A 247 3.01 -21.38 -7.63
CA LYS A 247 3.15 -21.08 -6.19
C LYS A 247 1.86 -21.25 -5.38
N ASN A 248 0.77 -21.68 -6.01
CA ASN A 248 -0.47 -22.07 -5.33
C ASN A 248 -0.39 -23.41 -4.61
N ASN A 249 0.73 -24.13 -4.69
CA ASN A 249 0.98 -25.30 -3.86
C ASN A 249 2.23 -25.09 -3.00
N VAL A 250 2.05 -25.34 -1.69
CA VAL A 250 3.06 -25.52 -0.64
C VAL A 250 3.39 -24.29 0.24
N SER A 251 2.82 -24.32 1.45
CA SER A 251 3.43 -23.80 2.70
C SER A 251 3.76 -25.04 3.58
N LYS A 252 4.73 -25.09 4.51
CA LYS A 252 5.17 -24.14 5.54
C LYS A 252 6.44 -24.68 6.28
N LYS A 253 7.14 -23.75 6.97
CA LYS A 253 7.98 -23.89 8.22
C LYS A 253 9.40 -24.51 8.05
N GLN A 254 10.54 -23.80 8.14
CA GLN A 254 11.23 -22.88 9.10
C GLN A 254 12.52 -23.53 9.68
N ASN A 255 13.67 -23.02 9.22
CA ASN A 255 14.89 -22.75 10.01
C ASN A 255 15.64 -21.63 9.24
N ILE A 256 16.14 -20.59 9.92
CA ILE A 256 16.78 -19.43 9.27
C ILE A 256 18.19 -19.83 8.82
N ASN A 257 18.28 -20.41 7.64
CA ASN A 257 19.53 -20.65 6.94
C ASN A 257 19.88 -19.43 6.06
N PHE A 258 21.16 -19.18 5.84
CA PHE A 258 21.71 -18.16 4.92
C PHE A 258 21.03 -18.14 3.53
N ILE A 259 20.58 -19.31 3.06
CA ILE A 259 19.79 -19.49 1.83
C ILE A 259 18.52 -18.63 1.83
N TYR A 260 17.86 -18.49 2.99
CA TYR A 260 16.67 -17.67 3.14
C TYR A 260 16.98 -16.17 3.02
N ILE A 261 18.09 -15.72 3.58
CA ILE A 261 18.55 -14.31 3.49
C ILE A 261 18.84 -13.97 2.03
N ILE A 262 19.54 -14.84 1.30
CA ILE A 262 19.79 -14.67 -0.13
C ILE A 262 18.47 -14.67 -0.91
N GLY A 263 17.57 -15.62 -0.64
CA GLY A 263 16.27 -15.69 -1.30
C GLY A 263 15.43 -14.43 -1.06
N ASP A 264 15.49 -13.87 0.13
CA ASP A 264 14.81 -12.63 0.49
C ASP A 264 15.40 -11.41 -0.24
N PHE A 265 16.73 -11.29 -0.25
CA PHE A 265 17.43 -10.24 -0.98
C PHE A 265 17.15 -10.32 -2.50
N LEU A 266 17.11 -11.52 -3.06
CA LEU A 266 16.69 -11.73 -4.46
C LEU A 266 15.25 -11.28 -4.69
N ASN A 267 14.32 -11.50 -3.75
CA ASN A 267 12.95 -10.99 -3.87
C ASN A 267 12.90 -9.46 -3.86
N LEU A 268 13.72 -8.81 -3.02
CA LEU A 268 13.86 -7.35 -3.03
C LEU A 268 14.39 -6.86 -4.38
N ILE A 269 15.46 -7.46 -4.91
CA ILE A 269 16.01 -7.11 -6.24
C ILE A 269 14.93 -7.27 -7.32
N LYS A 270 14.20 -8.39 -7.33
CA LYS A 270 13.11 -8.62 -8.29
C LYS A 270 12.02 -7.54 -8.20
N SER A 271 11.67 -7.11 -7.00
CA SER A 271 10.72 -6.02 -6.78
C SER A 271 11.27 -4.68 -7.30
N LEU A 272 12.53 -4.35 -7.04
CA LEU A 272 13.18 -3.13 -7.52
C LEU A 272 13.32 -3.09 -9.05
N LEU A 273 13.66 -4.22 -9.67
CA LEU A 273 13.70 -4.35 -11.14
C LEU A 273 12.30 -4.12 -11.73
N PHE A 274 11.26 -4.72 -11.16
CA PHE A 274 9.88 -4.49 -11.59
C PHE A 274 9.45 -3.03 -11.42
N ALA A 275 9.84 -2.40 -10.31
CA ALA A 275 9.57 -0.99 -10.06
C ALA A 275 10.26 -0.07 -11.06
N SER A 276 11.43 -0.46 -11.57
CA SER A 276 12.19 0.29 -12.58
C SER A 276 11.67 0.05 -14.00
N PHE A 277 11.10 -1.13 -14.27
CA PHE A 277 10.48 -1.47 -15.55
C PHE A 277 9.29 -0.57 -15.91
N ILE A 278 8.42 -0.27 -14.94
CA ILE A 278 7.24 0.58 -15.17
C ILE A 278 7.66 1.96 -15.74
N PRO A 279 8.54 2.75 -15.08
CA PRO A 279 9.08 3.99 -15.63
C PRO A 279 9.69 3.86 -17.02
N CYS A 280 10.41 2.77 -17.32
CA CYS A 280 10.98 2.53 -18.65
C CYS A 280 9.91 2.37 -19.73
N VAL A 281 8.86 1.60 -19.46
CA VAL A 281 7.71 1.44 -20.38
C VAL A 281 7.00 2.77 -20.58
N PHE A 282 6.73 3.50 -19.49
CA PHE A 282 6.14 4.83 -19.55
C PHE A 282 7.03 5.79 -20.34
N TYR A 283 8.34 5.78 -20.14
CA TYR A 283 9.27 6.60 -20.91
C TYR A 283 9.17 6.32 -22.41
N VAL A 284 9.23 5.06 -22.84
CA VAL A 284 9.13 4.70 -24.27
C VAL A 284 7.77 5.14 -24.85
N LEU A 285 6.67 4.87 -24.15
CA LEU A 285 5.32 5.24 -24.57
C LEU A 285 5.16 6.76 -24.71
N PHE A 286 5.62 7.51 -23.70
CA PHE A 286 5.48 8.95 -23.65
C PHE A 286 6.54 9.70 -24.47
N LEU A 287 7.67 9.08 -24.83
CA LEU A 287 8.59 9.63 -25.81
C LEU A 287 7.91 9.74 -27.19
N LEU A 288 7.14 8.70 -27.55
CA LEU A 288 6.33 8.68 -28.77
C LEU A 288 5.26 9.78 -28.74
N PHE A 289 4.59 9.96 -27.60
CA PHE A 289 3.59 11.02 -27.39
C PHE A 289 4.21 12.42 -27.35
N GLY A 290 5.39 12.55 -26.73
CA GLY A 290 6.18 13.78 -26.68
C GLY A 290 6.62 14.25 -28.07
N PHE A 291 6.95 13.30 -28.96
CA PHE A 291 7.18 13.60 -30.38
C PHE A 291 5.94 14.19 -31.05
N PHE A 292 4.73 13.65 -30.80
CA PHE A 292 3.49 14.20 -31.34
C PHE A 292 3.14 15.61 -30.80
N LEU A 293 3.50 15.90 -29.55
CA LEU A 293 3.25 17.20 -28.90
C LEU A 293 4.39 18.21 -29.04
N ASN A 294 5.43 17.89 -29.82
CA ASN A 294 6.64 18.71 -29.98
C ASN A 294 7.34 19.05 -28.65
N LEU A 295 7.30 18.13 -27.69
CA LEU A 295 7.96 18.26 -26.39
C LEU A 295 9.44 17.86 -26.52
N GLY A 296 10.33 18.69 -25.98
CA GLY A 296 11.78 18.45 -26.04
C GLY A 296 12.19 17.17 -25.30
N LYS A 297 13.37 16.62 -25.63
CA LYS A 297 13.87 15.38 -25.02
C LYS A 297 13.96 15.45 -23.49
N ASP A 298 14.19 16.62 -22.92
CA ASP A 298 14.24 16.88 -21.48
C ASP A 298 12.92 16.54 -20.76
N PHE A 299 11.79 16.60 -21.48
CA PHE A 299 10.48 16.17 -20.96
C PHE A 299 10.45 14.66 -20.68
N GLY A 300 10.97 13.85 -21.60
CA GLY A 300 11.04 12.39 -21.43
C GLY A 300 11.89 12.00 -20.23
N TYR A 301 13.08 12.58 -20.08
CA TYR A 301 13.96 12.33 -18.93
C TYR A 301 13.30 12.75 -17.61
N SER A 302 12.64 13.91 -17.59
CA SER A 302 11.91 14.37 -16.41
C SER A 302 10.80 13.38 -16.02
N LEU A 303 10.02 12.90 -16.99
CA LEU A 303 8.96 11.93 -16.75
C LEU A 303 9.52 10.61 -16.20
N LEU A 304 10.63 10.13 -16.75
CA LEU A 304 11.31 8.91 -16.31
C LEU A 304 11.73 9.01 -14.83
N ILE A 305 12.46 10.07 -14.46
CA ILE A 305 12.97 10.26 -13.09
C ILE A 305 11.82 10.36 -12.10
N ASN A 306 10.79 11.15 -12.41
CA ASN A 306 9.65 11.38 -11.54
C ASN A 306 8.78 10.12 -11.37
N THR A 307 8.56 9.37 -12.47
CA THR A 307 7.84 8.09 -12.41
C THR A 307 8.64 7.05 -11.63
N LEU A 308 9.97 7.04 -11.78
CA LEU A 308 10.87 6.15 -11.05
C LEU A 308 10.86 6.41 -9.54
N PHE A 309 10.85 7.68 -9.13
CA PHE A 309 10.72 8.04 -7.73
C PHE A 309 9.45 7.46 -7.10
N VAL A 310 8.29 7.69 -7.74
CA VAL A 310 7.00 7.19 -7.26
C VAL A 310 6.95 5.66 -7.27
N SER A 311 7.42 5.02 -8.35
CA SER A 311 7.38 3.56 -8.48
C SER A 311 8.28 2.87 -7.46
N LEU A 312 9.48 3.41 -7.19
CA LEU A 312 10.39 2.91 -6.16
C LEU A 312 9.76 3.06 -4.77
N TYR A 313 9.15 4.20 -4.46
CA TYR A 313 8.48 4.38 -3.17
C TYR A 313 7.35 3.37 -2.97
N ILE A 314 6.44 3.24 -3.95
CA ILE A 314 5.34 2.27 -3.90
C ILE A 314 5.90 0.85 -3.76
N CYS A 315 6.94 0.51 -4.51
CA CYS A 315 7.61 -0.79 -4.43
C CYS A 315 8.12 -1.07 -3.02
N LEU A 316 8.81 -0.12 -2.39
CA LEU A 316 9.34 -0.27 -1.05
C LEU A 316 8.22 -0.44 0.00
N VAL A 317 7.11 0.29 -0.13
CA VAL A 317 5.92 0.14 0.74
C VAL A 317 5.27 -1.25 0.58
N TYR A 318 5.14 -1.73 -0.68
CA TYR A 318 4.47 -2.99 -1.03
C TYR A 318 5.35 -4.24 -0.94
N THR A 319 6.66 -4.06 -0.80
CA THR A 319 7.61 -5.15 -0.84
C THR A 319 7.30 -6.18 0.24
N LYS A 320 7.04 -7.42 -0.22
CA LYS A 320 6.80 -8.62 0.60
C LYS A 320 8.11 -9.28 1.10
N SER A 321 9.27 -8.66 0.88
CA SER A 321 10.57 -9.15 1.35
C SER A 321 10.48 -9.43 2.85
N LEU A 322 10.75 -10.68 3.19
CA LEU A 322 10.70 -11.28 4.51
C LEU A 322 11.86 -10.77 5.37
N PHE A 323 11.53 -9.82 6.24
CA PHE A 323 12.34 -9.32 7.34
C PHE A 323 13.67 -8.67 6.95
N PHE A 324 14.60 -9.35 6.28
CA PHE A 324 15.99 -8.90 6.18
C PHE A 324 16.19 -7.78 5.15
N GLY A 325 15.78 -7.97 3.90
CA GLY A 325 15.98 -6.99 2.83
C GLY A 325 15.34 -5.64 3.15
N ARG A 326 14.09 -5.65 3.63
CA ARG A 326 13.39 -4.43 4.08
C ARG A 326 14.06 -3.79 5.29
N TYR A 327 14.53 -4.57 6.26
CA TYR A 327 15.18 -4.04 7.46
C TYR A 327 16.51 -3.35 7.14
N VAL A 328 17.30 -3.93 6.23
CA VAL A 328 18.55 -3.32 5.73
C VAL A 328 18.24 -1.97 5.05
N VAL A 329 17.25 -1.94 4.15
CA VAL A 329 16.83 -0.69 3.49
C VAL A 329 16.36 0.34 4.52
N LEU A 330 15.63 -0.08 5.55
CA LEU A 330 15.20 0.82 6.63
C LEU A 330 16.40 1.40 7.39
N ILE A 331 17.38 0.59 7.80
CA ILE A 331 18.59 1.08 8.48
C ILE A 331 19.30 2.13 7.62
N PHE A 332 19.52 1.85 6.33
CA PHE A 332 20.11 2.83 5.42
C PHE A 332 19.26 4.10 5.32
N SER A 333 17.92 3.98 5.27
CA SER A 333 17.04 5.14 5.22
C SER A 333 17.13 6.00 6.48
N TYR A 334 17.28 5.40 7.66
CA TYR A 334 17.50 6.13 8.90
C TYR A 334 18.86 6.84 8.92
N ILE A 335 19.93 6.21 8.43
CA ILE A 335 21.26 6.84 8.32
C ILE A 335 21.18 8.07 7.40
N VAL A 336 20.60 7.92 6.20
CA VAL A 336 20.40 9.03 5.27
C VAL A 336 19.54 10.13 5.92
N PHE A 337 18.44 9.77 6.58
CA PHE A 337 17.59 10.73 7.26
C PHE A 337 18.34 11.54 8.33
N ILE A 338 19.16 10.89 9.19
CA ILE A 338 19.95 11.58 10.21
C ILE A 338 20.98 12.52 9.57
N ILE A 339 21.67 12.07 8.50
CA ILE A 339 22.61 12.92 7.75
C ILE A 339 21.90 14.16 7.21
N MET A 340 20.71 13.98 6.62
CA MET A 340 19.93 15.09 6.07
C MET A 340 19.39 16.03 7.14
N LEU A 341 18.97 15.49 8.29
CA LEU A 341 18.54 16.28 9.44
C LEU A 341 19.65 17.22 9.94
N ILE A 342 20.90 16.75 9.93
CA ILE A 342 22.07 17.54 10.35
C ILE A 342 22.51 18.54 9.27
N LYS A 343 22.63 18.08 8.01
CA LYS A 343 23.25 18.87 6.93
C LYS A 343 22.28 19.83 6.23
N GLN A 344 21.04 19.41 5.99
CA GLN A 344 20.08 20.16 5.18
C GLN A 344 18.64 19.84 5.59
N PRO A 345 18.18 20.34 6.75
CA PRO A 345 16.85 20.02 7.30
C PRO A 345 15.70 20.44 6.37
N ASN A 346 15.94 21.41 5.48
CA ASN A 346 14.98 21.89 4.47
C ASN A 346 14.50 20.77 3.52
N VAL A 347 15.27 19.69 3.34
CA VAL A 347 14.88 18.54 2.49
C VAL A 347 13.78 17.70 3.13
N ILE A 348 13.65 17.72 4.46
CA ILE A 348 12.65 16.92 5.19
C ILE A 348 11.23 17.42 4.91
N HIS A 349 11.05 18.73 4.71
CA HIS A 349 9.78 19.30 4.30
C HIS A 349 10.04 20.42 3.28
N PRO A 350 9.77 20.21 1.98
CA PRO A 350 10.14 21.17 0.92
C PRO A 350 9.50 22.54 1.13
N LEU A 351 8.31 22.58 1.75
CA LEU A 351 7.64 23.82 2.12
C LEU A 351 8.28 24.52 3.33
N ILE A 352 8.99 23.81 4.23
CA ILE A 352 9.79 24.46 5.28
C ILE A 352 10.97 25.18 4.63
N GLY A 353 11.64 24.56 3.65
CA GLY A 353 12.71 25.21 2.88
C GLY A 353 12.27 26.50 2.17
N LYS A 354 11.04 26.51 1.63
CA LYS A 354 10.46 27.69 0.96
C LYS A 354 10.07 28.83 1.92
N ILE A 355 9.82 28.51 3.19
CA ILE A 355 9.50 29.47 4.25
C ILE A 355 10.78 29.94 4.97
N ALA A 356 11.82 29.11 5.00
CA ALA A 356 12.98 29.32 5.85
C ALA A 356 14.15 30.05 5.20
N ASN A 357 14.33 30.07 3.86
CA ASN A 357 15.37 30.91 3.24
C ASN A 357 15.16 31.16 1.73
N GLU A 358 15.77 32.26 1.30
CA GLU A 358 15.68 32.97 0.02
C GLU A 358 15.89 32.11 -1.24
N SER A 359 15.55 32.73 -2.38
CA SER A 359 15.62 32.23 -3.75
C SER A 359 16.90 31.46 -4.11
N ASP A 360 16.96 30.18 -3.75
CA ASP A 360 18.06 29.33 -4.18
C ASP A 360 17.90 28.97 -5.66
N LYS A 361 18.89 29.41 -6.44
CA LYS A 361 19.08 29.10 -7.88
C LYS A 361 19.05 27.59 -8.20
N PHE A 362 19.07 26.72 -7.20
CA PHE A 362 18.94 25.26 -7.32
C PHE A 362 17.60 24.78 -7.88
N PHE A 363 16.52 25.56 -7.77
CA PHE A 363 15.15 25.08 -8.03
C PHE A 363 14.57 25.39 -9.42
N ASN A 364 15.36 25.93 -10.36
CA ASN A 364 14.83 26.36 -11.67
C ASN A 364 14.66 25.22 -12.70
N TYR A 365 15.01 23.98 -12.36
CA TYR A 365 14.80 22.85 -13.26
C TYR A 365 13.38 22.31 -13.17
N PRO A 366 12.62 22.26 -14.28
CA PRO A 366 11.25 21.74 -14.28
C PRO A 366 11.11 20.33 -13.70
N SER A 367 12.11 19.46 -13.91
CA SER A 367 12.10 18.09 -13.37
C SER A 367 12.17 18.04 -11.84
N LEU A 368 13.02 18.87 -11.23
CA LEU A 368 13.16 18.97 -9.79
C LEU A 368 11.90 19.58 -9.15
N ILE A 369 11.26 20.54 -9.81
CA ILE A 369 9.98 21.11 -9.38
C ILE A 369 8.90 20.02 -9.33
N VAL A 370 8.78 19.20 -10.39
CA VAL A 370 7.82 18.09 -10.44
C VAL A 370 8.12 17.06 -9.34
N LEU A 371 9.41 16.74 -9.10
CA LEU A 371 9.81 15.83 -8.02
C LEU A 371 9.36 16.35 -6.65
N ASN A 372 9.54 17.65 -6.39
CA ASN A 372 9.13 18.29 -5.14
C ASN A 372 7.61 18.25 -4.94
N ILE A 373 6.84 18.46 -6.01
CA ILE A 373 5.37 18.36 -5.98
C ILE A 373 4.95 16.92 -5.66
N LEU A 374 5.51 15.93 -6.35
CA LEU A 374 5.20 14.51 -6.13
C LEU A 374 5.57 14.06 -4.71
N TYR A 375 6.75 14.46 -4.23
CA TYR A 375 7.17 14.21 -2.85
C TYR A 375 6.21 14.85 -1.85
N THR A 376 5.77 16.09 -2.08
CA THR A 376 4.81 16.79 -1.20
C THR A 376 3.45 16.08 -1.16
N ILE A 377 2.95 15.60 -2.30
CA ILE A 377 1.70 14.83 -2.36
C ILE A 377 1.84 13.52 -1.56
N LEU A 378 2.92 12.77 -1.77
CA LEU A 378 3.18 11.53 -1.04
C LEU A 378 3.37 11.79 0.47
N LEU A 379 4.08 12.86 0.83
CA LEU A 379 4.29 13.27 2.21
C LEU A 379 2.96 13.59 2.88
N ALA A 380 2.07 14.34 2.22
CA ALA A 380 0.74 14.65 2.73
C ALA A 380 -0.10 13.38 2.98
N LEU A 381 -0.08 12.41 2.06
CA LEU A 381 -0.77 11.13 2.24
C LEU A 381 -0.21 10.33 3.44
N VAL A 382 1.11 10.31 3.60
CA VAL A 382 1.76 9.60 4.72
C VAL A 382 1.49 10.31 6.04
N LEU A 383 1.58 11.64 6.10
CA LEU A 383 1.31 12.43 7.30
C LEU A 383 -0.15 12.35 7.73
N PHE A 384 -1.10 12.40 6.77
CA PHE A 384 -2.52 12.16 7.05
C PHE A 384 -2.72 10.81 7.74
N SER A 385 -2.06 9.77 7.23
CA SER A 385 -2.12 8.44 7.82
C SER A 385 -1.48 8.39 9.22
N LEU A 386 -0.31 9.01 9.39
CA LEU A 386 0.41 9.08 10.66
C LEU A 386 -0.44 9.74 11.74
N GLN A 387 -1.02 10.91 11.43
CA GLN A 387 -1.91 11.64 12.33
C GLN A 387 -3.13 10.81 12.73
N LYS A 388 -3.79 10.17 11.76
CA LYS A 388 -4.95 9.32 12.02
C LYS A 388 -4.61 8.11 12.89
N THR A 389 -3.42 7.53 12.69
CA THR A 389 -2.93 6.40 13.50
C THR A 389 -2.59 6.84 14.92
N ALA A 390 -1.93 7.98 15.10
CA ALA A 390 -1.54 8.52 16.40
C ALA A 390 -2.75 8.85 17.29
N ARG A 391 -3.82 9.41 16.70
CA ARG A 391 -5.10 9.66 17.39
C ARG A 391 -5.76 8.37 17.89
N LYS A 392 -5.81 7.34 17.04
CA LYS A 392 -6.42 6.04 17.39
C LYS A 392 -5.65 5.30 18.49
N ASN A 393 -4.33 5.49 18.56
CA ASN A 393 -3.47 4.83 19.54
C ASN A 393 -3.27 5.65 20.83
N SER A 394 -4.06 6.71 21.06
CA SER A 394 -3.99 7.56 22.27
C SER A 394 -2.66 8.29 22.49
N ILE A 395 -1.79 8.40 21.48
CA ILE A 395 -0.53 9.16 21.56
C ILE A 395 -0.81 10.67 21.49
N VAL A 396 -1.90 11.06 20.82
CA VAL A 396 -2.38 12.45 20.74
C VAL A 396 -3.81 12.49 21.29
N PRO A 397 -4.12 13.34 22.29
CA PRO A 397 -5.48 13.48 22.80
C PRO A 397 -6.45 13.91 21.68
N SER A 398 -7.67 13.39 21.74
CA SER A 398 -8.77 13.67 20.80
C SER A 398 -9.21 15.13 20.80
#